data_AF-A0AAV4K6G8-F1
#
_entry.id   AF-A0AAV4K6G8-F1
#
_cell.length_a   1.000
_cell.length_b   1.000
_cell.length_c   1.000
_cell.angle_alpha   90.00
_cell.angle_beta   90.00
_cell.angle_gamma   90.00
#
_symmetry.space_group_name_H-M   'P 1'
#
loop_
_entity.id
_entity.type
_entity.pdbx_description
1 polymer ?
#
loop_
_entity_poly.entity_id
_entity_poly.type
_entity_poly.pdbx_seq_one_letter_code
_entity_poly.pdbx_strand_id
1 'polypeptide(L)'
;MPERTMFSRWDPLNPTNILAAILLWFAFGVYHRPYLPLLYPSYQAFDDLMPWAWWGWAALTIALLLLFTPRFSGWRMLAHALCGMYLLAVAGAFGAGVGVASGVTTYTVLACVSGILFARTAVYWQSEWRWWRRLVEHPPRWLRWLAGTGEFSPRGEKGRG
;
A
#
# COMPACT_ATOMS: atom_id res chain seq x y z
N MET A 1 4.64 -21.78 9.85
CA MET A 1 4.77 -22.39 8.50
C MET A 1 5.62 -21.46 7.65
N PRO A 2 6.67 -21.92 6.96
CA PRO A 2 7.35 -21.07 6.00
C PRO A 2 6.39 -20.89 4.82
N GLU A 3 5.69 -19.76 4.79
CA GLU A 3 4.95 -19.33 3.60
C GLU A 3 5.92 -19.40 2.43
N ARG A 4 5.66 -20.30 1.47
CA ARG A 4 6.21 -20.17 0.13
C ARG A 4 5.72 -18.82 -0.38
N THR A 5 6.55 -17.79 -0.25
CA THR A 5 6.24 -16.49 -0.83
C THR A 5 6.10 -16.73 -2.32
N MET A 6 4.87 -16.64 -2.84
CA MET A 6 4.52 -17.00 -4.21
C MET A 6 5.37 -16.29 -5.28
N PHE A 7 6.04 -15.19 -4.90
CA PHE A 7 6.93 -14.42 -5.75
C PHE A 7 8.28 -14.18 -5.05
N SER A 8 9.38 -14.28 -5.80
CA SER A 8 10.72 -13.84 -5.37
C SER A 8 10.76 -12.34 -5.10
N ARG A 9 11.68 -11.85 -4.25
CA ARG A 9 11.83 -10.40 -3.98
C ARG A 9 11.99 -9.61 -5.27
N TRP A 10 12.74 -10.18 -6.20
CA TRP A 10 13.08 -9.60 -7.49
C TRP A 10 12.21 -10.11 -8.63
N ASP A 11 11.10 -10.77 -8.30
CA ASP A 11 10.17 -11.25 -9.31
C ASP A 11 9.53 -10.05 -10.03
N PRO A 12 9.68 -9.95 -11.36
CA PRO A 12 9.11 -8.83 -12.11
C PRO A 12 7.58 -8.80 -12.04
N LEU A 13 6.93 -9.94 -11.79
CA LEU A 13 5.47 -10.05 -11.67
C LEU A 13 4.96 -9.70 -10.28
N ASN A 14 5.86 -9.41 -9.33
CA ASN A 14 5.45 -8.93 -8.02
C ASN A 14 4.79 -7.55 -8.17
N PRO A 15 3.54 -7.36 -7.71
CA PRO A 15 2.83 -6.08 -7.79
C PRO A 15 3.62 -4.89 -7.26
N THR A 16 4.45 -5.13 -6.24
CA THR A 16 5.33 -4.11 -5.65
C THR A 16 6.42 -3.65 -6.62
N ASN A 17 7.01 -4.57 -7.37
CA ASN A 17 8.05 -4.28 -8.35
C ASN A 17 7.44 -3.60 -9.59
N ILE A 18 6.21 -3.97 -9.97
CA ILE A 18 5.45 -3.29 -11.01
C ILE A 18 5.21 -1.82 -10.62
N LEU A 19 4.72 -1.55 -9.40
CA LEU A 19 4.53 -0.19 -8.90
C LEU A 19 5.85 0.60 -8.88
N ALA A 20 6.94 -0.02 -8.41
CA ALA A 20 8.26 0.61 -8.43
C ALA A 20 8.73 0.93 -9.85
N ALA A 21 8.53 0.03 -10.81
CA ALA A 21 8.88 0.25 -12.21
C ALA A 21 8.08 1.41 -12.83
N ILE A 22 6.78 1.50 -12.54
CA ILE A 22 5.93 2.61 -12.99
C ILE A 22 6.44 3.94 -12.42
N LEU A 23 6.79 3.99 -11.14
CA LEU A 23 7.35 5.18 -10.50
C LEU A 23 8.72 5.57 -11.09
N LEU A 24 9.60 4.59 -11.36
CA LEU A 24 10.88 4.84 -12.02
C LEU A 24 10.67 5.39 -13.43
N TRP A 25 9.72 4.84 -14.18
CA TRP A 25 9.36 5.35 -15.51
C TRP A 25 8.84 6.78 -15.44
N PHE A 26 8.00 7.09 -14.47
CA PHE A 26 7.51 8.44 -14.25
C PHE A 26 8.66 9.41 -13.92
N ALA A 27 9.54 9.04 -12.97
CA ALA A 27 10.71 9.83 -12.61
C ALA A 27 11.65 10.07 -13.81
N PHE A 28 11.87 9.02 -14.62
CA PHE A 28 12.63 9.10 -15.86
C PHE A 28 11.99 10.09 -16.86
N GLY A 29 10.67 10.05 -17.01
CA GLY A 29 9.91 10.98 -17.85
C GLY A 29 10.04 12.43 -17.39
N VAL A 30 9.89 12.70 -16.09
CA VAL A 30 10.08 14.04 -15.51
C VAL A 30 11.49 14.56 -15.78
N TYR A 31 12.50 13.71 -15.55
CA TYR A 31 13.91 14.09 -15.76
C TYR A 31 14.23 14.41 -17.22
N HIS A 32 13.75 13.60 -18.18
CA HIS A 32 14.00 13.83 -19.61
C HIS A 32 13.14 14.92 -20.23
N ARG A 33 12.03 15.30 -19.57
CA ARG A 33 11.09 16.29 -20.06
C ARG A 33 10.78 17.33 -18.97
N PRO A 34 11.76 18.18 -18.60
CA PRO A 34 11.59 19.16 -17.53
C PRO A 34 10.59 20.27 -17.88
N TYR A 35 10.37 20.54 -19.18
CA TYR A 35 9.48 21.62 -19.65
C TYR A 35 8.10 21.13 -20.06
N LEU A 36 7.74 19.88 -19.74
CA LEU A 36 6.45 19.30 -20.12
C LEU A 36 5.24 20.13 -19.64
N PRO A 37 5.23 20.68 -18.40
CA PRO A 37 4.16 21.58 -17.96
C PRO A 37 4.03 22.83 -18.83
N LEU A 38 5.13 23.42 -19.29
CA LEU A 38 5.07 24.62 -20.14
C LEU A 38 4.47 24.32 -21.52
N LEU A 39 4.63 23.10 -22.01
CA LEU A 39 4.23 22.70 -23.35
C LEU A 39 2.79 22.17 -23.42
N TYR A 40 2.28 21.59 -22.34
CA TYR A 40 0.99 20.91 -22.32
C TYR A 40 0.13 21.38 -21.14
N PRO A 41 -1.07 21.94 -21.39
CA PRO A 41 -1.99 22.38 -20.33
C PRO A 41 -2.31 21.28 -19.31
N SER A 42 -2.38 20.03 -19.78
CA SER A 42 -2.61 18.85 -18.95
C SER A 42 -1.57 18.64 -17.84
N TYR A 43 -0.36 19.13 -18.04
CA TYR A 43 0.74 19.01 -17.09
C TYR A 43 0.99 20.28 -16.29
N GLN A 44 0.36 21.42 -16.64
CA GLN A 44 0.44 22.65 -15.85
C GLN A 44 -0.14 22.47 -14.45
N ALA A 45 -1.23 21.71 -14.33
CA ALA A 45 -1.87 21.42 -13.04
C ALA A 45 -0.96 20.68 -12.04
N PHE A 46 0.15 20.09 -12.49
CA PHE A 46 1.14 19.50 -11.58
C PHE A 46 1.91 20.59 -10.82
N ASP A 47 2.28 21.69 -11.48
CA ASP A 47 3.03 22.80 -10.88
C ASP A 47 2.18 23.59 -9.87
N ASP A 48 0.85 23.54 -9.97
CA ASP A 48 -0.07 24.13 -8.98
C ASP A 48 0.02 23.44 -7.60
N LEU A 49 0.40 22.15 -7.58
CA LEU A 49 0.53 21.35 -6.36
C LEU A 49 1.97 21.38 -5.83
N MET A 50 2.95 21.11 -6.69
CA MET A 50 4.38 21.22 -6.39
C MET A 50 5.18 21.29 -7.69
N PRO A 51 6.41 21.84 -7.67
CA PRO A 51 7.22 21.95 -8.88
C PRO A 51 7.41 20.61 -9.60
N TRP A 52 7.34 20.60 -10.92
CA TRP A 52 7.43 19.40 -11.76
C TRP A 52 8.60 18.47 -11.41
N ALA A 53 9.78 19.04 -11.16
CA ALA A 53 10.95 18.27 -10.77
C ALA A 53 10.76 17.48 -9.46
N TRP A 54 9.97 18.01 -8.51
CA TRP A 54 9.72 17.37 -7.23
C TRP A 54 8.86 16.12 -7.38
N TRP A 55 7.95 16.09 -8.35
CA TRP A 55 7.20 14.89 -8.67
C TRP A 55 8.13 13.74 -9.08
N GLY A 56 9.17 14.02 -9.86
CA GLY A 56 10.17 13.03 -10.27
C GLY A 56 11.00 12.52 -9.09
N TRP A 57 11.50 13.42 -8.23
CA TRP A 57 12.26 13.04 -7.04
C TRP A 57 11.43 12.25 -6.03
N ALA A 58 10.16 12.61 -5.84
CA ALA A 58 9.23 11.88 -5.00
C ALA A 58 8.99 10.47 -5.55
N ALA A 59 8.69 10.33 -6.85
CA ALA A 59 8.52 9.02 -7.49
C ALA A 59 9.76 8.13 -7.33
N LEU A 60 10.95 8.69 -7.59
CA LEU A 60 12.21 7.97 -7.43
C LEU A 60 12.41 7.50 -5.98
N THR A 61 12.22 8.40 -5.02
CA THR A 61 12.39 8.08 -3.59
C THR A 61 11.45 6.97 -3.16
N ILE A 62 10.17 7.05 -3.54
CA ILE A 62 9.18 6.02 -3.22
C ILE A 62 9.53 4.69 -3.90
N ALA A 63 9.98 4.71 -5.16
CA ALA A 63 10.40 3.51 -5.88
C ALA A 63 11.59 2.83 -5.18
N LEU A 64 12.59 3.60 -4.75
CA LEU A 64 13.73 3.08 -4.01
C LEU A 64 13.29 2.50 -2.65
N LEU A 65 12.39 3.17 -1.93
CA LEU A 65 11.79 2.61 -0.71
C LEU A 65 11.09 1.27 -1.00
N LEU A 66 10.32 1.17 -2.08
CA LEU A 66 9.69 -0.09 -2.46
C LEU A 66 10.71 -1.16 -2.92
N LEU A 67 11.85 -0.82 -3.51
CA LEU A 67 12.81 -1.85 -3.91
C LEU A 67 13.66 -2.34 -2.73
N PHE A 68 14.05 -1.43 -1.84
CA PHE A 68 15.06 -1.71 -0.82
C PHE A 68 14.51 -2.09 0.55
N THR A 69 13.25 -1.79 0.88
CA THR A 69 12.68 -2.14 2.19
C THR A 69 12.39 -3.64 2.36
N PRO A 70 12.56 -4.23 3.54
CA PRO A 70 12.19 -5.63 3.79
C PRO A 70 10.67 -5.86 3.70
N ARG A 71 10.22 -7.02 3.20
CA ARG A 71 8.79 -7.33 2.97
C ARG A 71 7.89 -7.21 4.21
N PHE A 72 8.41 -7.59 5.37
CA PHE A 72 7.64 -7.62 6.63
C PHE A 72 8.00 -6.45 7.55
N SER A 73 8.38 -5.30 6.99
CA SER A 73 8.79 -4.13 7.78
C SER A 73 7.75 -3.03 7.80
N GLY A 74 7.71 -2.25 8.89
CA GLY A 74 6.92 -1.02 8.94
C GLY A 74 7.31 -0.02 7.84
N TRP A 75 8.56 -0.05 7.38
CA TRP A 75 9.03 0.74 6.24
C TRP A 75 8.37 0.36 4.92
N ARG A 76 8.11 -0.94 4.71
CA ARG A 76 7.38 -1.43 3.54
C ARG A 76 5.94 -0.95 3.55
N MET A 77 5.31 -0.97 4.72
CA MET A 77 3.97 -0.42 4.92
C MET A 77 3.95 1.08 4.60
N LEU A 78 4.88 1.86 5.16
CA LEU A 78 5.02 3.28 4.85
C LEU A 78 5.23 3.53 3.35
N ALA A 79 6.08 2.73 2.69
CA ALA A 79 6.34 2.86 1.27
C ALA A 79 5.07 2.63 0.41
N HIS A 80 4.23 1.66 0.76
CA HIS A 80 2.94 1.46 0.08
C HIS A 80 1.93 2.57 0.37
N ALA A 81 1.91 3.14 1.59
CA ALA A 81 1.08 4.29 1.89
C ALA A 81 1.49 5.52 1.07
N LEU A 82 2.78 5.85 1.07
CA LEU A 82 3.34 6.95 0.28
C LEU A 82 3.10 6.74 -1.21
N CYS A 83 3.28 5.52 -1.72
CA CYS A 83 2.99 5.18 -3.11
C CYS A 83 1.51 5.39 -3.46
N GLY A 84 0.59 4.94 -2.61
CA GLY A 84 -0.85 5.14 -2.82
C GLY A 84 -1.24 6.62 -2.84
N MET A 85 -0.76 7.41 -1.87
CA MET A 85 -1.00 8.85 -1.82
C MET A 85 -0.41 9.58 -3.03
N TYR A 86 0.82 9.23 -3.43
CA TYR A 86 1.47 9.81 -4.60
C TYR A 86 0.68 9.54 -5.88
N LEU A 87 0.25 8.29 -6.10
CA LEU A 87 -0.52 7.92 -7.30
C LEU A 87 -1.89 8.60 -7.34
N LEU A 88 -2.55 8.77 -6.18
CA LEU A 88 -3.77 9.58 -6.09
C LEU A 88 -3.52 11.05 -6.41
N ALA A 89 -2.40 11.61 -5.95
CA ALA A 89 -2.03 12.99 -6.27
C ALA A 89 -1.76 13.17 -7.78
N VAL A 90 -1.07 12.20 -8.40
CA VAL A 90 -0.88 12.18 -9.87
C VAL A 90 -2.22 12.08 -10.60
N ALA A 91 -3.14 11.20 -10.15
CA ALA A 91 -4.48 11.09 -10.73
C ALA A 91 -5.26 12.40 -10.60
N GLY A 92 -5.18 13.05 -9.43
CA GLY A 92 -5.80 14.35 -9.17
C GLY A 92 -5.26 15.45 -10.07
N ALA A 93 -3.94 15.53 -10.24
CA ALA A 93 -3.30 16.51 -11.13
C ALA A 93 -3.73 16.32 -12.60
N PHE A 94 -3.76 15.08 -13.10
CA PHE A 94 -4.32 14.80 -14.42
C PHE A 94 -5.81 15.15 -14.52
N GLY A 95 -6.60 14.85 -13.47
CA GLY A 95 -8.01 15.17 -13.41
C GLY A 95 -8.28 16.68 -13.48
N ALA A 96 -7.46 17.48 -12.80
CA ALA A 96 -7.52 18.94 -12.84
C ALA A 96 -7.10 19.52 -14.21
N GLY A 97 -6.07 18.94 -14.84
CA GLY A 97 -5.55 19.45 -16.10
C GLY A 97 -6.36 19.09 -17.35
N VAL A 98 -6.98 17.89 -17.40
CA VAL A 98 -7.62 17.35 -18.63
C VAL A 98 -9.00 16.74 -18.40
N GLY A 99 -9.49 16.73 -17.16
CA GLY A 99 -10.69 15.99 -16.77
C GLY A 99 -10.45 14.48 -16.62
N VAL A 100 -11.54 13.71 -16.62
CA VAL A 100 -11.49 12.24 -16.43
C VAL A 100 -10.95 11.56 -17.70
N ALA A 101 -9.63 11.45 -17.79
CA ALA A 101 -8.91 10.75 -18.84
C ALA A 101 -8.46 9.34 -18.37
N SER A 102 -7.94 8.53 -19.30
CA SER A 102 -7.35 7.21 -19.01
C SER A 102 -6.24 7.26 -17.97
N GLY A 103 -5.51 8.38 -17.87
CA GLY A 103 -4.51 8.60 -16.82
C GLY A 103 -5.13 8.60 -15.42
N VAL A 104 -6.24 9.31 -15.22
CA VAL A 104 -6.91 9.41 -13.92
C VAL A 104 -7.34 8.03 -13.42
N THR A 105 -8.02 7.25 -14.27
CA THR A 105 -8.48 5.91 -13.91
C THR A 105 -7.31 4.96 -13.64
N THR A 106 -6.27 5.00 -14.48
CA THR A 106 -5.07 4.17 -14.33
C THR A 106 -4.38 4.42 -12.99
N TYR A 107 -4.05 5.67 -12.68
CA TYR A 107 -3.35 6.00 -11.45
C TYR A 107 -4.22 5.80 -10.20
N THR A 108 -5.54 5.97 -10.30
CA THR A 108 -6.48 5.64 -9.22
C THR A 108 -6.49 4.13 -8.94
N VAL A 109 -6.57 3.28 -9.97
CA VAL A 109 -6.51 1.82 -9.80
C VAL A 109 -5.18 1.39 -9.18
N LEU A 110 -4.06 1.95 -9.65
CA LEU A 110 -2.75 1.66 -9.07
C LEU A 110 -2.65 2.11 -7.60
N ALA A 111 -3.25 3.24 -7.24
CA ALA A 111 -3.33 3.68 -5.86
C ALA A 111 -4.12 2.70 -4.99
N CYS A 112 -5.27 2.22 -5.48
CA CYS A 112 -6.05 1.17 -4.81
C CYS A 112 -5.24 -0.12 -4.63
N VAL A 113 -4.51 -0.55 -5.66
CA VAL A 113 -3.59 -1.71 -5.56
C VAL A 113 -2.54 -1.47 -4.48
N SER A 114 -1.94 -0.28 -4.41
CA SER A 114 -1.00 0.06 -3.34
C SER A 114 -1.66 0.03 -1.95
N GLY A 115 -2.92 0.48 -1.84
CA GLY A 115 -3.72 0.39 -0.61
C GLY A 115 -3.97 -1.06 -0.16
N ILE A 116 -4.26 -1.97 -1.10
CA ILE A 116 -4.41 -3.40 -0.80
C ILE A 116 -3.07 -3.99 -0.32
N LEU A 117 -1.96 -3.64 -0.97
CA LEU A 117 -0.63 -4.09 -0.53
C LEU A 117 -0.23 -3.52 0.84
N PHE A 118 -0.61 -2.28 1.13
CA PHE A 118 -0.49 -1.68 2.45
C PHE A 118 -1.26 -2.49 3.49
N ALA A 119 -2.55 -2.75 3.26
CA ALA A 119 -3.39 -3.50 4.20
C ALA A 119 -2.84 -4.92 4.43
N ARG A 120 -2.42 -5.60 3.35
CA ARG A 120 -1.76 -6.90 3.43
C ARG A 120 -0.50 -6.84 4.29
N THR A 121 0.38 -5.87 4.03
CA THR A 121 1.63 -5.71 4.79
C THR A 121 1.36 -5.41 6.26
N ALA A 122 0.36 -4.57 6.55
CA ALA A 122 -0.05 -4.24 7.91
C ALA A 122 -0.51 -5.48 8.68
N VAL A 123 -1.33 -6.34 8.05
CA VAL A 123 -1.79 -7.60 8.67
C VAL A 123 -0.62 -8.54 9.00
N TYR A 124 0.33 -8.71 8.07
CA TYR A 124 1.51 -9.53 8.33
C TYR A 124 2.42 -8.93 9.40
N TRP A 125 2.65 -7.62 9.37
CA TRP A 125 3.47 -6.95 10.35
C TRP A 125 2.85 -7.03 11.76
N GLN A 126 1.53 -6.88 11.86
CA GLN A 126 0.78 -7.06 13.09
C GLN A 126 0.85 -8.50 13.61
N SER A 127 0.78 -9.50 12.72
CA SER A 127 0.81 -10.91 13.12
C SER A 127 2.16 -11.35 13.69
N GLU A 128 3.24 -10.66 13.35
CA GLU A 128 4.55 -10.91 13.94
C GLU A 128 4.70 -10.42 15.38
N TRP A 129 3.83 -9.51 15.85
CA TRP A 129 3.91 -8.98 17.21
C TRP A 129 3.64 -10.04 18.29
N ARG A 130 4.53 -10.11 19.29
CA ARG A 130 4.48 -11.13 20.35
C ARG A 130 3.18 -11.12 21.14
N TRP A 131 2.57 -9.94 21.35
CA TRP A 131 1.30 -9.84 22.05
C TRP A 131 0.15 -10.34 21.18
N TRP A 132 0.18 -10.07 19.87
CA TRP A 132 -0.83 -10.53 18.91
C TRP A 132 -0.79 -12.05 18.81
N ARG A 133 0.41 -12.64 18.65
CA ARG A 133 0.59 -14.10 18.71
C ARG A 133 0.02 -14.69 19.98
N ARG A 134 0.35 -14.12 21.16
CA ARG A 134 -0.22 -14.56 22.45
C ARG A 134 -1.75 -14.45 22.48
N LEU A 135 -2.32 -13.41 21.89
CA LEU A 135 -3.76 -13.16 21.87
C LEU A 135 -4.51 -14.10 20.93
N VAL A 136 -3.86 -14.55 19.85
CA VAL A 136 -4.39 -15.56 18.92
C VAL A 136 -4.21 -16.98 19.46
N GLU A 137 -3.07 -17.31 20.06
CA GLU A 137 -2.77 -18.63 20.65
C GLU A 137 -3.54 -18.87 21.96
N HIS A 138 -3.70 -17.82 22.77
CA HIS A 138 -4.43 -17.87 24.04
C HIS A 138 -5.48 -16.75 24.12
N PRO A 139 -6.56 -16.84 23.33
CA PRO A 139 -7.56 -15.79 23.28
C PRO A 139 -8.27 -15.66 24.64
N PRO A 140 -8.38 -14.44 25.20
CA PRO A 140 -9.13 -14.22 26.43
C PRO A 140 -10.61 -14.58 26.22
N ARG A 141 -11.29 -14.97 27.31
CA ARG A 141 -12.64 -15.59 27.24
C ARG A 141 -13.68 -14.72 26.51
N TRP A 142 -13.60 -13.40 26.66
CA TRP A 142 -14.51 -12.46 26.00
C TRP A 142 -14.35 -12.46 24.48
N LEU A 143 -13.13 -12.67 23.96
CA LEU A 143 -12.83 -12.75 22.53
C LEU A 143 -13.35 -14.04 21.92
N ARG A 144 -13.25 -15.16 22.65
CA ARG A 144 -13.85 -16.45 22.26
C ARG A 144 -15.37 -16.40 22.23
N TRP A 145 -15.97 -15.65 23.15
CA TRP A 145 -17.41 -15.41 23.18
C TRP A 145 -17.86 -14.56 21.98
N LEU A 146 -17.17 -13.46 21.68
CA LEU A 146 -17.45 -12.64 20.49
C LEU A 146 -17.25 -13.40 19.18
N ALA A 147 -16.27 -14.30 19.11
CA ALA A 147 -16.01 -15.12 17.94
C ALA A 147 -16.98 -16.30 17.78
N GLY A 148 -17.89 -16.54 18.74
CA GLY A 148 -18.83 -17.67 18.71
C GLY A 148 -18.17 -19.05 18.88
N THR A 149 -16.89 -19.11 19.22
CA THR A 149 -16.11 -20.35 19.37
C THR A 149 -15.97 -20.80 20.82
N GLY A 150 -16.56 -20.08 21.78
CA GLY A 150 -16.55 -20.44 23.19
C GLY A 150 -17.71 -21.36 23.54
N GLU A 151 -17.43 -22.59 23.97
CA GLU A 151 -18.43 -23.44 24.62
C GLU A 151 -19.03 -22.70 25.83
N PHE A 152 -20.32 -22.44 25.75
CA PHE A 152 -21.14 -22.08 26.89
C PHE A 152 -21.29 -23.35 27.72
N SER A 153 -20.32 -23.66 28.58
CA SER A 153 -20.54 -24.69 29.60
C SER A 153 -21.41 -24.03 30.68
N PRO A 154 -22.71 -24.34 30.77
CA PRO A 154 -23.55 -23.81 31.83
C PRO A 154 -23.07 -24.48 33.10
N ARG A 155 -22.30 -23.74 33.90
CA ARG A 155 -21.83 -24.20 35.19
C ARG A 155 -23.05 -24.36 36.10
N GLY A 156 -23.43 -25.60 36.34
CA GLY A 156 -24.19 -26.01 37.51
C GLY A 156 -25.68 -26.18 37.30
N GLU A 157 -26.08 -27.22 36.58
CA GLU A 157 -27.20 -28.02 37.10
C GLU A 157 -26.76 -28.57 38.46
N LYS A 158 -27.19 -27.87 39.51
CA LYS A 158 -27.32 -28.46 40.84
C LYS A 158 -28.22 -29.69 40.68
N GLY A 159 -27.61 -30.87 40.66
CA GLY A 159 -28.29 -32.10 41.03
C GLY A 159 -28.88 -31.90 42.42
N ARG A 160 -30.17 -31.55 42.47
CA ARG A 160 -31.01 -31.77 43.64
C ARG A 160 -31.56 -33.18 43.49
N GLY A 161 -30.94 -34.11 44.20
CA GLY A 161 -31.64 -35.29 44.69
C GLY A 161 -32.66 -34.92 45.75
#